data_AF-A0A0C3CCC1-F1
#
_entry.id   AF-A0A0C3CCC1-F1
#
_cell.length_a   1.000
_cell.length_b   1.000
_cell.length_c   1.000
_cell.angle_alpha   90.00
_cell.angle_beta   90.00
_cell.angle_gamma   90.00
#
_symmetry.space_group_name_H-M   'P 1'
#
loop_
_entity.id
_entity.type
_entity.pdbx_description
1 polymer ?
#
loop_
_entity_poly.entity_id
_entity_poly.type
_entity_poly.pdbx_seq_one_letter_code
_entity_poly.pdbx_strand_id
1 'polypeptide(L)'
;MDDDTETYILLLLSDSNLPTGSFVASSGLESYVKHGFASSSSSAADATVEFVRNSLSSYARSALPFVSDAHRAVMEYSSHQEMDGKEGVGTDKSLDDILKALTDLDGLYQAMTLNHVSRRASMSQGVALLTLYSKGFSRPPTLSAFSGAESRDHESRMQILLDQFKLKVRREEVFGHLPICWGALTAALGLNLERAQYLHLFLHARSILSASVRLNDLGPYGAQQILLHAVRPLVATEATRCRNLRTGLLDNSVEGFDEAALGPANTWPLGEILAGRHDLQHSRIFNS
;
A
#
# COMPACT_ATOMS: atom_id res chain seq x y z
N MET A 1 2.19 10.76 18.75
CA MET A 1 1.15 11.51 18.02
C MET A 1 -0.16 11.35 18.79
N ASP A 2 -0.99 12.38 18.89
CA ASP A 2 -2.32 12.23 19.50
C ASP A 2 -3.29 11.49 18.56
N ASP A 3 -4.38 10.98 19.14
CA ASP A 3 -5.37 10.17 18.42
C ASP A 3 -6.12 10.97 17.35
N ASP A 4 -6.31 12.27 17.60
CA ASP A 4 -7.02 13.19 16.72
C ASP A 4 -6.24 13.44 15.43
N THR A 5 -4.92 13.62 15.52
CA THR A 5 -4.07 13.85 14.35
C THR A 5 -3.96 12.60 13.48
N GLU A 6 -3.83 11.42 14.09
CA GLU A 6 -3.87 10.15 13.34
C GLU A 6 -5.22 9.96 12.64
N THR A 7 -6.32 10.29 13.33
CA THR A 7 -7.67 10.25 12.73
C THR A 7 -7.78 11.22 11.56
N TYR A 8 -7.24 12.43 11.67
CA TYR A 8 -7.23 13.39 10.57
C TYR A 8 -6.46 12.89 9.34
N ILE A 9 -5.30 12.25 9.56
CA ILE A 9 -4.53 11.63 8.48
C ILE A 9 -5.30 10.49 7.83
N LEU A 10 -5.99 9.65 8.61
CA LEU A 10 -6.85 8.59 8.06
C LEU A 10 -7.95 9.18 7.17
N LEU A 11 -8.59 10.27 7.58
CA LEU A 11 -9.60 10.95 6.77
C LEU A 11 -9.01 11.43 5.45
N LEU A 12 -7.85 12.10 5.48
CA LEU A 12 -7.16 12.59 4.29
C LEU A 12 -6.77 11.46 3.33
N LEU A 13 -6.11 10.41 3.85
CA LEU A 13 -5.67 9.26 3.06
C LEU A 13 -6.83 8.41 2.55
N SER A 14 -7.99 8.50 3.20
CA SER A 14 -9.22 7.85 2.75
C SER A 14 -9.96 8.63 1.66
N ASP A 15 -9.53 9.84 1.28
CA ASP A 15 -10.21 10.58 0.21
C ASP A 15 -10.10 9.85 -1.14
N SER A 16 -11.23 9.69 -1.85
CA SER A 16 -11.27 9.08 -3.19
C SER A 16 -10.66 9.97 -4.27
N ASN A 17 -10.51 11.27 -4.02
CA ASN A 17 -9.93 12.24 -4.94
C ASN A 17 -8.40 12.28 -4.90
N LEU A 18 -7.75 11.51 -4.01
CA LEU A 18 -6.29 11.45 -4.01
C LEU A 18 -5.78 10.91 -5.35
N PRO A 19 -4.79 11.59 -5.97
CA PRO A 19 -4.27 11.23 -7.30
C PRO A 19 -3.34 10.02 -7.23
N THR A 20 -3.86 8.89 -6.75
CA THR A 20 -3.13 7.63 -6.53
C THR A 20 -3.18 6.70 -7.74
N GLY A 21 -4.04 6.98 -8.73
CA GLY A 21 -4.25 6.10 -9.88
C GLY A 21 -5.02 4.80 -9.55
N SER A 22 -5.41 4.57 -8.30
CA SER A 22 -6.18 3.38 -7.89
C SER A 22 -7.53 3.26 -8.59
N PHE A 23 -8.12 4.38 -9.03
CA PHE A 23 -9.34 4.40 -9.81
C PHE A 23 -9.18 3.63 -11.12
N VAL A 24 -8.07 3.71 -11.86
CA VAL A 24 -7.96 3.04 -13.17
C VAL A 24 -7.73 1.52 -13.08
N ALA A 25 -7.69 0.95 -11.87
CA ALA A 25 -7.49 -0.48 -11.62
C ALA A 25 -8.76 -1.18 -11.13
N SER A 26 -8.88 -2.48 -11.41
CA SER A 26 -9.93 -3.36 -10.88
C SER A 26 -9.43 -4.54 -10.05
N SER A 27 -8.10 -4.68 -9.92
CA SER A 27 -7.46 -5.78 -9.19
C SER A 27 -7.90 -7.17 -9.66
N GLY A 28 -8.26 -7.31 -10.94
CA GLY A 28 -8.73 -8.56 -11.55
C GLY A 28 -10.25 -8.78 -11.54
N LEU A 29 -11.04 -7.90 -10.90
CA LEU A 29 -12.51 -8.06 -10.84
C LEU A 29 -13.16 -8.07 -12.24
N GLU A 30 -12.73 -7.18 -13.14
CA GLU A 30 -13.24 -7.15 -14.51
C GLU A 30 -13.01 -8.48 -15.23
N SER A 31 -11.86 -9.12 -14.98
CA SER A 31 -11.53 -10.42 -15.53
C SER A 31 -12.36 -11.54 -14.92
N TYR A 32 -12.57 -11.50 -13.60
CA TYR A 32 -13.43 -12.43 -12.89
C TYR A 32 -14.87 -12.43 -13.46
N VAL A 33 -15.44 -11.24 -13.67
CA VAL A 33 -16.79 -11.10 -14.23
C VAL A 33 -16.83 -11.54 -15.69
N LYS A 34 -15.91 -11.07 -16.54
CA LYS A 34 -15.92 -11.38 -17.98
C LYS A 34 -15.65 -12.84 -18.32
N HIS A 35 -14.90 -13.55 -17.49
CA HIS A 35 -14.66 -14.98 -17.66
C HIS A 35 -15.79 -15.86 -17.06
N GLY A 36 -16.88 -15.26 -16.58
CA GLY A 36 -18.08 -15.97 -16.14
C GLY A 36 -18.03 -16.53 -14.71
N PHE A 37 -16.99 -16.21 -13.93
CA PHE A 37 -16.89 -16.72 -12.55
C PHE A 37 -17.97 -16.12 -11.63
N ALA A 38 -18.41 -14.89 -11.91
CA ALA A 38 -19.51 -14.25 -11.17
C ALA A 38 -20.88 -14.94 -11.39
N SER A 39 -21.04 -15.75 -12.44
CA SER A 39 -22.31 -16.42 -12.77
C SER A 39 -22.67 -17.57 -11.83
N SER A 40 -21.71 -18.04 -11.01
CA SER A 40 -21.94 -19.12 -10.04
C SER A 40 -22.59 -18.63 -8.74
N SER A 41 -22.59 -17.32 -8.49
CA SER A 41 -23.15 -16.72 -7.27
C SER A 41 -24.63 -16.38 -7.44
N SER A 42 -25.39 -16.36 -6.34
CA SER A 42 -26.82 -16.04 -6.32
C SER A 42 -27.15 -14.62 -6.77
N SER A 43 -26.24 -13.67 -6.58
CA SER A 43 -26.38 -12.29 -7.01
C SER A 43 -25.02 -11.65 -7.33
N ALA A 44 -25.02 -10.54 -8.07
CA ALA A 44 -23.81 -9.76 -8.34
C ALA A 44 -23.16 -9.23 -7.04
N ALA A 45 -23.97 -8.93 -6.03
CA ALA A 45 -23.50 -8.55 -4.70
C ALA A 45 -22.76 -9.70 -4.03
N ASP A 46 -23.30 -10.91 -4.06
CA ASP A 46 -22.66 -12.09 -3.48
C ASP A 46 -21.34 -12.42 -4.20
N ALA A 47 -21.33 -12.36 -5.54
CA ALA A 47 -20.13 -12.55 -6.35
C ALA A 47 -19.04 -11.53 -5.99
N THR A 48 -19.43 -10.26 -5.82
CA THR A 48 -18.50 -9.19 -5.46
C THR A 48 -17.95 -9.37 -4.05
N VAL A 49 -18.81 -9.72 -3.08
CA VAL A 49 -18.38 -9.97 -1.70
C VAL A 49 -17.43 -11.17 -1.61
N GLU A 50 -17.71 -12.23 -2.36
CA GLU A 50 -16.83 -13.40 -2.46
C GLU A 50 -15.48 -13.04 -3.08
N PHE A 51 -15.48 -12.27 -4.17
CA PHE A 51 -14.25 -11.75 -4.78
C PHE A 51 -13.46 -10.88 -3.80
N VAL A 52 -14.11 -9.93 -3.11
CA VAL A 52 -13.46 -9.07 -2.11
C VAL A 52 -12.85 -9.92 -1.00
N ARG A 53 -13.56 -10.93 -0.48
CA ARG A 53 -13.04 -11.81 0.58
C ARG A 53 -11.75 -12.51 0.15
N ASN A 54 -11.77 -13.15 -1.02
CA ASN A 54 -10.61 -13.91 -1.53
C ASN A 54 -9.45 -12.98 -1.90
N SER A 55 -9.74 -11.87 -2.59
CA SER A 55 -8.76 -10.87 -2.98
C SER A 55 -8.10 -10.23 -1.76
N LEU A 56 -8.89 -9.83 -0.76
CA LEU A 56 -8.38 -9.19 0.46
C LEU A 56 -7.53 -10.14 1.30
N SER A 57 -7.95 -11.41 1.45
CA SER A 57 -7.20 -12.44 2.17
C SER A 57 -5.83 -12.72 1.52
N SER A 58 -5.78 -12.77 0.18
CA SER A 58 -4.51 -12.95 -0.54
C SER A 58 -3.65 -11.69 -0.48
N TYR A 59 -4.24 -10.53 -0.74
CA TYR A 59 -3.54 -9.24 -0.73
C TYR A 59 -2.97 -8.89 0.64
N ALA A 60 -3.68 -9.21 1.73
CA ALA A 60 -3.17 -8.99 3.07
C ALA A 60 -1.88 -9.78 3.36
N ARG A 61 -1.83 -11.05 2.92
CA ARG A 61 -0.65 -11.90 3.11
C ARG A 61 0.51 -11.56 2.19
N SER A 62 0.23 -11.09 0.98
CA SER A 62 1.28 -10.77 0.01
C SER A 62 1.81 -9.34 0.14
N ALA A 63 1.00 -8.38 0.60
CA ALA A 63 1.39 -6.96 0.65
C ALA A 63 1.72 -6.43 2.05
N LEU A 64 0.99 -6.84 3.11
CA LEU A 64 1.22 -6.27 4.45
C LEU A 64 2.60 -6.53 5.05
N PRO A 65 3.29 -7.66 4.80
CA PRO A 65 4.68 -7.83 5.23
C PRO A 65 5.58 -6.69 4.74
N PHE A 66 5.43 -6.31 3.47
CA PHE A 66 6.19 -5.23 2.84
C PHE A 66 5.78 -3.85 3.33
N VAL A 67 4.46 -3.59 3.51
CA VAL A 67 3.98 -2.37 4.15
C VAL A 67 4.60 -2.22 5.54
N SER A 68 4.63 -3.31 6.31
CA SER A 68 5.10 -3.30 7.70
C SER A 68 6.59 -3.06 7.79
N ASP A 69 7.39 -3.74 6.97
CA ASP A 69 8.84 -3.59 6.99
C ASP A 69 9.29 -2.23 6.44
N ALA A 70 8.68 -1.74 5.35
CA ALA A 70 8.94 -0.39 4.87
C ALA A 70 8.57 0.68 5.91
N HIS A 71 7.42 0.51 6.58
CA HIS A 71 6.98 1.42 7.63
C HIS A 71 7.93 1.42 8.83
N ARG A 72 8.27 0.23 9.36
CA ARG A 72 9.21 0.06 10.47
C ARG A 72 10.57 0.69 10.16
N ALA A 73 11.13 0.42 8.98
CA ALA A 73 12.43 0.93 8.59
C ALA A 73 12.44 2.48 8.53
N VAL A 74 11.37 3.09 8.02
CA VAL A 74 11.24 4.56 7.98
C VAL A 74 11.02 5.16 9.37
N MET A 75 10.25 4.50 10.24
CA MET A 75 10.06 4.93 11.62
C MET A 75 11.37 4.84 12.44
N GLU A 76 12.13 3.76 12.28
CA GLU A 76 13.42 3.58 12.92
C GLU A 76 14.40 4.66 12.45
N TYR A 77 14.49 4.89 11.13
CA TYR A 77 15.21 6.03 10.57
C TYR A 77 14.76 7.31 11.28
N SER A 78 13.49 7.71 11.23
CA SER A 78 12.97 8.93 11.89
C SER A 78 13.45 9.08 13.35
N SER A 79 13.44 8.01 14.15
CA SER A 79 13.85 8.05 15.56
C SER A 79 15.35 8.26 15.84
N HIS A 80 16.25 7.85 14.93
CA HIS A 80 17.71 7.88 15.18
C HIS A 80 18.33 9.27 15.38
N GLN A 81 17.61 10.34 15.06
CA GLN A 81 18.12 11.71 15.19
C GLN A 81 17.90 12.31 16.59
N GLU A 82 16.97 11.78 17.39
CA GLU A 82 16.75 12.26 18.76
C GLU A 82 17.97 12.01 19.67
N MET A 83 18.84 11.05 19.31
CA MET A 83 20.01 10.67 20.11
C MET A 83 21.33 11.33 19.69
N ASP A 84 21.48 11.76 18.43
CA ASP A 84 22.79 12.09 17.85
C ASP A 84 22.88 13.59 17.49
N GLY A 85 22.86 14.44 18.51
CA GLY A 85 23.03 15.91 18.39
C GLY A 85 24.45 16.37 18.03
N LYS A 86 25.25 15.57 17.30
CA LYS A 86 26.61 15.94 16.86
C LYS A 86 26.85 15.67 15.38
N GLU A 87 27.31 16.74 14.73
CA GLU A 87 27.55 16.98 13.30
C GLU A 87 28.13 15.82 12.45
N GLY A 88 27.45 15.53 11.32
CA GLY A 88 28.06 15.75 10.00
C GLY A 88 28.49 14.54 9.17
N VAL A 89 28.72 13.36 9.76
CA VAL A 89 29.25 12.19 9.01
C VAL A 89 28.36 10.93 9.12
N GLY A 90 27.50 10.83 10.14
CA GLY A 90 26.61 9.68 10.35
C GLY A 90 25.29 9.71 9.56
N THR A 91 24.82 10.89 9.16
CA THR A 91 23.50 11.08 8.52
C THR A 91 23.41 10.51 7.10
N ASP A 92 24.48 10.65 6.29
CA ASP A 92 24.50 10.10 4.93
C ASP A 92 24.50 8.57 4.94
N LYS A 93 25.25 7.94 5.85
CA LYS A 93 25.27 6.48 5.98
C LYS A 93 23.90 5.94 6.41
N SER A 94 23.26 6.58 7.38
CA SER A 94 21.91 6.18 7.82
C SER A 94 20.87 6.31 6.70
N LEU A 95 20.96 7.35 5.87
CA LEU A 95 20.11 7.55 4.71
C LEU A 95 20.36 6.47 3.64
N ASP A 96 21.62 6.16 3.35
CA ASP A 96 21.98 5.10 2.40
C ASP A 96 21.48 3.72 2.87
N ASP A 97 21.58 3.43 4.17
CA ASP A 97 21.12 2.17 4.76
C ASP A 97 19.59 1.99 4.62
N ILE A 98 18.79 3.03 4.92
CA ILE A 98 17.32 2.96 4.72
C ILE A 98 16.95 2.89 3.24
N LEU A 99 17.64 3.64 2.37
CA LEU A 99 17.40 3.56 0.92
C LEU A 99 17.71 2.17 0.39
N LYS A 100 18.77 1.53 0.89
CA LYS A 100 19.08 0.14 0.58
C LYS A 100 17.99 -0.81 1.08
N ALA A 101 17.52 -0.67 2.31
CA ALA A 101 16.45 -1.50 2.86
C ALA A 101 15.16 -1.41 2.02
N LEU A 102 14.73 -0.19 1.65
CA LEU A 102 13.57 0.01 0.79
C LEU A 102 13.78 -0.55 -0.61
N THR A 103 15.00 -0.45 -1.15
CA THR A 103 15.37 -1.04 -2.45
C THR A 103 15.28 -2.56 -2.45
N ASP A 104 15.81 -3.20 -1.41
CA ASP A 104 15.79 -4.66 -1.27
C ASP A 104 14.33 -5.18 -1.09
N LEU A 105 13.52 -4.48 -0.29
CA LEU A 105 12.10 -4.78 -0.13
C LEU A 105 11.33 -4.66 -1.45
N ASP A 106 11.57 -3.60 -2.22
CA ASP A 106 10.92 -3.35 -3.50
C ASP A 106 11.30 -4.42 -4.54
N GLY A 107 12.58 -4.81 -4.58
CA GLY A 107 13.08 -5.89 -5.42
C GLY A 107 12.47 -7.26 -5.08
N LEU A 108 12.33 -7.57 -3.78
CA LEU A 108 11.64 -8.80 -3.36
C LEU A 108 10.16 -8.77 -3.74
N TYR A 109 9.47 -7.65 -3.53
CA TYR A 109 8.05 -7.53 -3.90
C TYR A 109 7.83 -7.73 -5.42
N GLN A 110 8.72 -7.18 -6.24
CA GLN A 110 8.70 -7.40 -7.69
C GLN A 110 8.85 -8.89 -8.03
N ALA A 111 9.79 -9.59 -7.38
CA ALA A 111 10.03 -11.01 -7.61
C ALA A 111 8.81 -11.88 -7.21
N MET A 112 8.10 -11.49 -6.15
CA MET A 112 6.95 -12.21 -5.62
C MET A 112 5.62 -11.90 -6.30
N THR A 113 5.51 -10.75 -6.97
CA THR A 113 4.31 -10.41 -7.75
C THR A 113 4.35 -11.19 -9.06
N LEU A 114 3.43 -12.15 -9.27
CA LEU A 114 3.58 -13.16 -10.33
C LEU A 114 3.18 -12.67 -11.72
N ASN A 115 2.29 -11.69 -11.82
CA ASN A 115 1.73 -11.25 -13.10
C ASN A 115 2.07 -9.78 -13.42
N HIS A 116 2.28 -9.49 -14.70
CA HIS A 116 2.75 -8.18 -15.17
C HIS A 116 1.70 -7.07 -15.04
N VAL A 117 0.41 -7.43 -15.10
CA VAL A 117 -0.75 -6.55 -14.84
C VAL A 117 -0.68 -5.97 -13.43
N SER A 118 -0.56 -6.83 -12.42
CA SER A 118 -0.42 -6.43 -11.02
C SER A 118 0.86 -5.65 -10.75
N ARG A 119 1.99 -6.03 -11.37
CA ARG A 119 3.25 -5.27 -11.27
C ARG A 119 3.06 -3.84 -11.80
N ARG A 120 2.51 -3.69 -13.01
CA ARG A 120 2.25 -2.41 -13.67
C ARG A 120 1.33 -1.52 -12.83
N ALA A 121 0.22 -2.08 -12.35
CA ALA A 121 -0.73 -1.36 -11.50
C ALA A 121 -0.09 -0.94 -10.15
N SER A 122 0.72 -1.81 -9.55
CA SER A 122 1.40 -1.52 -8.28
C SER A 122 2.48 -0.43 -8.42
N MET A 123 3.33 -0.51 -9.45
CA MET A 123 4.35 0.52 -9.72
C MET A 123 3.73 1.89 -10.02
N SER A 124 2.68 1.93 -10.85
CA SER A 124 1.97 3.17 -11.18
C SER A 124 1.39 3.84 -9.92
N GLN A 125 0.76 3.05 -9.04
CA GLN A 125 0.20 3.57 -7.78
C GLN A 125 1.28 3.99 -6.78
N GLY A 126 2.39 3.25 -6.68
CA GLY A 126 3.51 3.62 -5.80
C GLY A 126 4.18 4.94 -6.21
N VAL A 127 4.47 5.11 -7.50
CA VAL A 127 5.00 6.37 -8.06
C VAL A 127 4.05 7.54 -7.80
N ALA A 128 2.74 7.31 -7.92
CA ALA A 128 1.72 8.30 -7.63
C ALA A 128 1.74 8.72 -6.14
N LEU A 129 1.92 7.79 -5.21
CA LEU A 129 2.06 8.09 -3.77
C LEU A 129 3.32 8.91 -3.45
N LEU A 130 4.47 8.54 -4.02
CA LEU A 130 5.70 9.33 -3.84
C LEU A 130 5.55 10.75 -4.39
N THR A 131 4.82 10.89 -5.50
CA THR A 131 4.50 12.20 -6.08
C THR A 131 3.52 12.99 -5.21
N LEU A 132 2.51 12.33 -4.65
CA LEU A 132 1.54 12.92 -3.73
C LEU A 132 2.23 13.44 -2.47
N TYR A 133 3.16 12.68 -1.89
CA TYR A 133 3.93 13.16 -0.74
C TYR A 133 4.71 14.43 -1.09
N SER A 134 5.56 14.36 -2.11
CA SER A 134 6.46 15.43 -2.57
C SER A 134 5.75 16.71 -3.04
N LYS A 135 4.46 16.64 -3.43
CA LYS A 135 3.70 17.79 -3.93
C LYS A 135 2.54 18.24 -3.04
N GLY A 136 1.97 17.33 -2.25
CA GLY A 136 0.70 17.54 -1.54
C GLY A 136 0.82 17.43 -0.03
N PHE A 137 1.68 16.56 0.48
CA PHE A 137 1.81 16.35 1.93
C PHE A 137 3.09 16.95 2.52
N SER A 138 4.14 17.15 1.73
CA SER A 138 5.29 17.97 2.12
C SER A 138 4.86 19.43 2.18
N ARG A 139 5.16 20.11 3.30
CA ARG A 139 4.72 21.48 3.53
C ARG A 139 5.42 22.46 2.58
N PRO A 140 4.69 23.29 1.81
CA PRO A 140 5.32 24.33 1.01
C PRO A 140 5.83 25.49 1.89
N PRO A 141 6.84 26.26 1.42
CA PRO A 141 7.37 27.40 2.17
C PRO A 141 6.31 28.44 2.57
N THR A 142 5.26 28.56 1.77
CA THR A 142 4.11 29.47 1.97
C THR A 142 3.28 29.14 3.20
N LEU A 143 3.32 27.89 3.70
CA LEU A 143 2.56 27.44 4.87
C LEU A 143 3.44 27.19 6.09
N SER A 144 4.73 27.59 6.03
CA SER A 144 5.71 27.37 7.10
C SER A 144 5.35 28.04 8.43
N ALA A 145 4.53 29.10 8.39
CA ALA A 145 4.01 29.80 9.56
C ALA A 145 3.13 28.93 10.48
N PHE A 146 2.56 27.84 9.96
CA PHE A 146 1.69 26.93 10.71
C PHE A 146 2.43 25.77 11.40
N SER A 147 3.77 25.83 11.49
CA SER A 147 4.58 24.74 12.04
C SER A 147 5.38 25.13 13.29
N GLY A 148 5.32 24.28 14.31
CA GLY A 148 6.33 24.22 15.38
C GLY A 148 7.72 23.84 14.84
N ALA A 149 8.78 24.12 15.59
CA ALA A 149 10.17 23.90 15.14
C ALA A 149 10.51 22.41 14.93
N GLU A 150 10.10 21.54 15.86
CA GLU A 150 10.37 20.08 15.81
C GLU A 150 9.69 19.40 14.61
N SER A 151 8.47 19.81 14.25
CA SER A 151 7.75 19.31 13.07
C SER A 151 8.44 19.64 11.75
N ARG A 152 9.29 20.68 11.68
CA ARG A 152 9.97 21.05 10.43
C ARG A 152 11.16 20.15 10.12
N ASP A 153 11.88 19.71 11.14
CA ASP A 153 13.08 18.90 10.95
C ASP A 153 12.72 17.49 10.49
N HIS A 154 11.75 16.85 11.17
CA HIS A 154 11.18 15.57 10.76
C HIS A 154 10.64 15.63 9.32
N GLU A 155 9.83 16.65 8.99
CA GLU A 155 9.29 16.80 7.64
C GLU A 155 10.38 16.98 6.58
N SER A 156 11.38 17.82 6.84
CA SER A 156 12.49 18.05 5.89
C SER A 156 13.26 16.76 5.63
N ARG A 157 13.48 15.97 6.68
CA ARG A 157 14.18 14.69 6.58
C ARG A 157 13.38 13.62 5.84
N MET A 158 12.09 13.50 6.13
CA MET A 158 11.20 12.58 5.40
C MET A 158 11.08 12.98 3.93
N GLN A 159 11.06 14.28 3.64
CA GLN A 159 11.08 14.79 2.28
C GLN A 159 12.36 14.38 1.54
N ILE A 160 13.55 14.54 2.14
CA ILE A 160 14.82 14.10 1.55
C ILE A 160 14.78 12.60 1.24
N LEU A 161 14.37 11.76 2.20
CA LEU A 161 14.28 10.31 2.02
C LEU A 161 13.38 9.93 0.83
N LEU A 162 12.15 10.44 0.82
CA LEU A 162 11.17 10.08 -0.21
C LEU A 162 11.52 10.65 -1.59
N ASP A 163 12.13 11.85 -1.65
CA ASP A 163 12.61 12.42 -2.91
C ASP A 163 13.81 11.63 -3.46
N GLN A 164 14.74 11.15 -2.62
CA GLN A 164 15.84 10.28 -3.04
C GLN A 164 15.34 8.92 -3.53
N PHE A 165 14.40 8.29 -2.81
CA PHE A 165 13.80 7.03 -3.26
C PHE A 165 13.05 7.20 -4.59
N LYS A 166 12.28 8.29 -4.73
CA LYS A 166 11.62 8.66 -5.98
C LYS A 166 12.60 8.94 -7.13
N LEU A 167 13.77 9.51 -6.83
CA LEU A 167 14.82 9.71 -7.83
C LEU A 167 15.38 8.36 -8.33
N LYS A 168 15.58 7.39 -7.44
CA LYS A 168 15.95 6.02 -7.82
C LYS A 168 14.90 5.37 -8.73
N VAL A 169 13.60 5.55 -8.43
CA VAL A 169 12.52 5.06 -9.31
C VAL A 169 12.61 5.70 -10.70
N ARG A 170 12.85 7.03 -10.77
CA ARG A 170 13.01 7.74 -12.06
C ARG A 170 14.23 7.32 -12.85
N ARG A 171 15.27 6.83 -12.18
CA ARG A 171 16.49 6.29 -12.80
C ARG A 171 16.36 4.81 -13.16
N GLU A 172 15.20 4.21 -12.93
CA GLU A 172 14.94 2.78 -13.17
C GLU A 172 15.86 1.86 -12.33
N GLU A 173 16.39 2.37 -11.22
CA GLU A 173 17.19 1.59 -10.27
C GLU A 173 16.28 0.74 -9.34
N VAL A 174 15.05 1.20 -9.12
CA VAL A 174 14.00 0.54 -8.32
C VAL A 174 12.65 0.67 -9.03
N PHE A 175 11.70 -0.21 -8.70
CA PHE A 175 10.39 -0.29 -9.36
C PHE A 175 9.37 0.68 -8.76
N GLY A 176 9.41 0.88 -7.44
CA GLY A 176 8.50 1.79 -6.72
C GLY A 176 7.10 1.22 -6.54
N HIS A 177 7.01 0.01 -5.98
CA HIS A 177 5.75 -0.68 -5.73
C HIS A 177 4.91 -0.06 -4.61
N LEU A 178 3.59 -0.16 -4.78
CA LEU A 178 2.59 0.39 -3.88
C LEU A 178 2.80 0.02 -2.40
N PRO A 179 3.04 -1.24 -1.98
CA PRO A 179 3.19 -1.57 -0.57
C PRO A 179 4.38 -0.89 0.11
N ILE A 180 5.52 -0.78 -0.59
CA ILE A 180 6.73 -0.12 -0.08
C ILE A 180 6.48 1.38 0.02
N CYS A 181 5.97 1.99 -1.05
CA CYS A 181 5.66 3.42 -1.07
C CYS A 181 4.59 3.80 -0.03
N TRP A 182 3.59 2.93 0.20
CA TRP A 182 2.56 3.14 1.22
C TRP A 182 3.12 3.08 2.63
N GLY A 183 3.93 2.06 2.95
CA GLY A 183 4.59 1.94 4.25
C GLY A 183 5.49 3.15 4.55
N ALA A 184 6.31 3.55 3.57
CA ALA A 184 7.18 4.70 3.71
C ALA A 184 6.40 6.02 3.86
N LEU A 185 5.34 6.24 3.07
CA LEU A 185 4.50 7.45 3.15
C LEU A 185 3.77 7.54 4.48
N THR A 186 3.16 6.46 4.94
CA THR A 186 2.39 6.46 6.19
C THR A 186 3.29 6.63 7.42
N ALA A 187 4.49 6.05 7.42
CA ALA A 187 5.52 6.32 8.43
C ALA A 187 5.98 7.77 8.40
N ALA A 188 6.24 8.34 7.22
CA ALA A 188 6.63 9.74 7.07
C ALA A 188 5.58 10.72 7.61
N LEU A 189 4.29 10.38 7.50
CA LEU A 189 3.18 11.14 8.07
C LEU A 189 2.97 10.89 9.58
N GLY A 190 3.72 9.97 10.19
CA GLY A 190 3.60 9.62 11.61
C GLY A 190 2.40 8.74 11.95
N LEU A 191 1.71 8.18 10.94
CA LEU A 191 0.61 7.25 11.17
C LEU A 191 1.15 5.93 11.71
N ASN A 192 0.56 5.40 12.78
CA ASN A 192 0.99 4.15 13.37
C ASN A 192 0.78 2.96 12.42
N LEU A 193 1.57 1.90 12.64
CA LEU A 193 1.62 0.75 11.75
C LEU A 193 0.25 0.05 11.61
N GLU A 194 -0.48 -0.11 12.71
CA GLU A 194 -1.77 -0.80 12.70
C GLU A 194 -2.82 -0.04 11.88
N ARG A 195 -2.86 1.29 12.04
CA ARG A 195 -3.70 2.19 11.25
C ARG A 195 -3.29 2.17 9.77
N ALA A 196 -1.99 2.17 9.48
CA ALA A 196 -1.47 2.08 8.12
C ALA A 196 -1.85 0.76 7.43
N GLN A 197 -1.73 -0.39 8.13
CA GLN A 197 -2.13 -1.71 7.66
C GLN A 197 -3.64 -1.78 7.41
N TYR A 198 -4.44 -1.35 8.40
CA TYR A 198 -5.90 -1.38 8.29
C TYR A 198 -6.39 -0.52 7.13
N LEU A 199 -5.88 0.71 7.00
CA LEU A 199 -6.28 1.61 5.92
C LEU A 199 -5.86 1.06 4.56
N HIS A 200 -4.68 0.44 4.44
CA HIS A 200 -4.23 -0.20 3.20
C HIS A 200 -5.22 -1.25 2.68
N LEU A 201 -5.66 -2.14 3.59
CA LEU A 201 -6.65 -3.18 3.29
C LEU A 201 -8.03 -2.58 2.97
N PHE A 202 -8.46 -1.58 3.73
CA PHE A 202 -9.72 -0.87 3.47
C PHE A 202 -9.72 -0.24 2.07
N LEU A 203 -8.64 0.43 1.68
CA LEU A 203 -8.52 1.10 0.38
C LEU A 203 -8.54 0.09 -0.78
N HIS A 204 -7.91 -1.08 -0.61
CA HIS A 204 -7.99 -2.17 -1.58
C HIS A 204 -9.42 -2.70 -1.76
N ALA A 205 -10.13 -2.97 -0.66
CA ALA A 205 -11.52 -3.42 -0.76
C ALA A 205 -12.44 -2.34 -1.37
N ARG A 206 -12.22 -1.07 -1.01
CA ARG A 206 -12.97 0.06 -1.56
C ARG A 206 -12.73 0.24 -3.07
N SER A 207 -11.51 0.05 -3.56
CA SER A 207 -11.20 0.16 -4.99
C SER A 207 -11.90 -0.93 -5.80
N ILE A 208 -11.99 -2.16 -5.27
CA ILE A 208 -12.75 -3.26 -5.89
C ILE A 208 -14.23 -2.91 -5.98
N LEU A 209 -14.85 -2.39 -4.91
CA LEU A 209 -16.26 -1.98 -4.96
C LEU A 209 -16.48 -0.82 -5.93
N SER A 210 -15.55 0.13 -6.00
CA SER A 210 -15.58 1.20 -7.01
C SER A 210 -15.49 0.64 -8.44
N ALA A 211 -14.66 -0.38 -8.68
CA ALA A 211 -14.59 -1.07 -9.97
C ALA A 211 -15.92 -1.78 -10.29
N SER A 212 -16.52 -2.47 -9.33
CA SER A 212 -17.83 -3.14 -9.49
C SER A 212 -18.95 -2.16 -9.88
N VAL A 213 -18.98 -0.97 -9.27
CA VAL A 213 -19.95 0.08 -9.64
C VAL A 213 -19.78 0.52 -11.09
N ARG A 214 -18.54 0.65 -11.56
CA ARG A 214 -18.23 1.09 -12.93
C ARG A 214 -18.40 0.00 -13.98
N LEU A 215 -18.31 -1.26 -13.57
CA LEU A 215 -18.75 -2.41 -14.37
C LEU A 215 -20.27 -2.50 -14.49
N ASN A 216 -21.01 -1.64 -13.77
CA ASN A 216 -22.47 -1.67 -13.67
C ASN A 216 -23.01 -2.97 -13.04
N ASP A 217 -22.17 -3.66 -12.26
CA ASP A 217 -22.57 -4.86 -11.49
C ASP A 217 -23.27 -4.47 -10.18
N LEU A 218 -22.83 -3.36 -9.57
CA LEU A 218 -23.38 -2.82 -8.33
C LEU A 218 -23.81 -1.36 -8.48
N GLY A 219 -24.91 -1.00 -7.81
CA GLY A 219 -25.27 0.41 -7.63
C GLY A 219 -24.41 1.08 -6.54
N PRO A 220 -24.27 2.41 -6.55
CA PRO A 220 -23.45 3.14 -5.58
C PRO A 220 -23.92 2.93 -4.13
N TYR A 221 -25.23 2.87 -3.88
CA TYR A 221 -25.77 2.59 -2.54
C TYR A 221 -25.48 1.15 -2.08
N GLY A 222 -25.61 0.17 -2.97
CA GLY A 222 -25.28 -1.22 -2.68
C GLY A 222 -23.80 -1.39 -2.34
N ALA A 223 -22.92 -0.69 -3.06
CA ALA A 223 -21.49 -0.67 -2.74
C ALA A 223 -21.22 -0.11 -1.33
N GLN A 224 -21.91 0.96 -0.91
CA GLN A 224 -21.75 1.50 0.45
C GLN A 224 -22.30 0.55 1.53
N GLN A 225 -23.43 -0.12 1.27
CA GLN A 225 -23.97 -1.14 2.18
C GLN A 225 -22.98 -2.30 2.37
N ILE A 226 -22.40 -2.78 1.27
CA ILE A 226 -21.38 -3.84 1.29
C ILE A 226 -20.12 -3.35 2.02
N LEU A 227 -19.66 -2.13 1.76
CA LEU A 227 -18.48 -1.55 2.41
C LEU A 227 -18.67 -1.48 3.94
N LEU A 228 -19.84 -1.04 4.40
CA LEU A 228 -20.13 -0.89 5.83
C LEU A 228 -20.37 -2.22 6.55
N HIS A 229 -21.17 -3.11 5.96
CA HIS A 229 -21.70 -4.29 6.65
C HIS A 229 -20.94 -5.58 6.35
N ALA A 230 -20.40 -5.74 5.14
CA ALA A 230 -19.71 -6.96 4.73
C ALA A 230 -18.18 -6.80 4.73
N VAL A 231 -17.65 -5.67 4.24
CA VAL A 231 -16.19 -5.45 4.13
C VAL A 231 -15.54 -5.14 5.47
N ARG A 232 -16.19 -4.34 6.33
CA ARG A 232 -15.66 -3.97 7.65
C ARG A 232 -15.14 -5.19 8.46
N PRO A 233 -15.92 -6.27 8.69
CA PRO A 233 -15.41 -7.42 9.44
C PRO A 233 -14.31 -8.19 8.68
N LEU A 234 -14.31 -8.19 7.35
CA LEU A 234 -13.26 -8.84 6.55
C LEU A 234 -11.92 -8.12 6.71
N VAL A 235 -11.91 -6.78 6.61
CA VAL A 235 -10.70 -5.97 6.82
C VAL A 235 -10.18 -6.14 8.23
N ALA A 236 -11.03 -6.06 9.25
CA ALA A 236 -10.62 -6.25 10.64
C ALA A 236 -10.00 -7.64 10.89
N THR A 237 -10.59 -8.68 10.31
CA THR A 237 -10.10 -10.07 10.43
C THR A 237 -8.73 -10.22 9.78
N GLU A 238 -8.56 -9.79 8.52
CA GLU A 238 -7.29 -9.93 7.83
C GLU A 238 -6.19 -9.02 8.40
N ALA A 239 -6.53 -7.80 8.84
CA ALA A 239 -5.59 -6.93 9.55
C ALA A 239 -5.06 -7.60 10.82
N THR A 240 -5.94 -8.23 11.60
CA THR A 240 -5.55 -8.95 12.82
C THR A 240 -4.68 -10.17 12.51
N ARG A 241 -5.09 -11.00 11.53
CA ARG A 241 -4.37 -12.21 11.13
C ARG A 241 -2.98 -11.92 10.57
N CYS A 242 -2.83 -10.80 9.86
CA CYS A 242 -1.61 -10.46 9.13
C CYS A 242 -0.74 -9.40 9.83
N ARG A 243 -1.15 -8.89 11.01
CA ARG A 243 -0.48 -7.80 11.74
C ARG A 243 1.03 -8.04 11.95
N ASN A 244 1.40 -9.28 12.24
CA ASN A 244 2.75 -9.67 12.61
C ASN A 244 3.54 -10.32 11.47
N LEU A 245 2.99 -10.41 10.25
CA LEU A 245 3.73 -10.96 9.11
C LEU A 245 4.84 -10.02 8.67
N ARG A 246 5.97 -10.57 8.25
CA ARG A 246 7.19 -9.83 7.90
C ARG A 246 7.84 -10.44 6.67
N THR A 247 8.68 -9.69 5.97
CA THR A 247 9.40 -10.20 4.80
C THR A 247 10.59 -11.08 5.16
N GLY A 248 11.07 -10.98 6.40
CA GLY A 248 12.32 -11.61 6.86
C GLY A 248 13.57 -10.81 6.48
N LEU A 249 13.50 -9.88 5.51
CA LEU A 249 14.68 -9.15 5.02
C LEU A 249 15.35 -8.28 6.09
N LEU A 250 14.56 -7.59 6.91
CA LEU A 250 15.06 -6.71 7.97
C LEU A 250 15.43 -7.47 9.24
N ASP A 251 14.75 -8.58 9.51
CA ASP A 251 14.89 -9.36 10.74
C ASP A 251 15.89 -10.55 10.58
N ASN A 252 16.64 -10.60 9.46
CA ASN A 252 17.61 -11.67 9.10
C ASN A 252 18.74 -11.91 10.13
N SER A 253 18.87 -11.07 11.16
CA SER A 253 19.80 -11.28 12.28
C SER A 253 19.22 -12.17 13.39
N VAL A 254 17.92 -12.48 13.36
CA VAL A 254 17.25 -13.33 14.34
C VAL A 254 17.25 -14.77 13.83
N GLU A 255 18.10 -15.63 14.39
CA GLU A 255 18.06 -17.08 14.14
C GLU A 255 16.62 -17.59 14.35
N GLY A 256 15.99 -18.12 13.28
CA GLY A 256 14.68 -18.79 13.38
C GLY A 256 13.45 -18.04 12.84
N PHE A 257 13.60 -17.08 11.91
CA PHE A 257 12.43 -16.57 11.17
C PHE A 257 11.79 -17.68 10.31
N ASP A 258 10.58 -18.08 10.67
CA ASP A 258 9.80 -19.05 9.89
C ASP A 258 9.17 -18.36 8.68
N GLU A 259 9.91 -18.31 7.57
CA GLU A 259 9.45 -17.73 6.31
C GLU A 259 8.17 -18.38 5.79
N ALA A 260 7.96 -19.67 6.03
CA ALA A 260 6.77 -20.37 5.55
C ALA A 260 5.50 -19.95 6.29
N ALA A 261 5.60 -19.68 7.60
CA ALA A 261 4.45 -19.29 8.42
C ALA A 261 4.25 -17.76 8.50
N LEU A 262 5.35 -17.00 8.53
CA LEU A 262 5.35 -15.55 8.81
C LEU A 262 5.70 -14.69 7.59
N GLY A 263 6.21 -15.32 6.54
CA GLY A 263 6.59 -14.67 5.29
C GLY A 263 5.41 -14.28 4.41
N PRO A 264 5.68 -13.45 3.38
CA PRO A 264 4.70 -13.11 2.37
C PRO A 264 4.27 -14.33 1.57
N ALA A 265 2.96 -14.46 1.37
CA ALA A 265 2.39 -15.61 0.65
C ALA A 265 1.22 -15.22 -0.25
N ASN A 266 1.13 -15.86 -1.40
CA ASN A 266 -0.09 -15.85 -2.22
C ASN A 266 -0.99 -17.01 -1.79
N THR A 267 -2.22 -16.70 -1.40
CA THR A 267 -3.19 -17.72 -0.93
C THR A 267 -4.34 -17.94 -1.90
N TRP A 268 -4.34 -17.25 -3.05
CA TRP A 268 -5.39 -17.37 -4.04
C TRP A 268 -4.84 -17.40 -5.47
N PRO A 269 -4.30 -18.56 -5.92
CA PRO A 269 -3.72 -18.71 -7.26
C PRO A 269 -4.68 -18.36 -8.39
N LEU A 270 -5.99 -18.62 -8.22
CA LEU A 270 -7.00 -18.23 -9.21
C LEU A 270 -7.04 -16.71 -9.41
N GLY A 271 -6.89 -15.92 -8.34
CA GLY A 271 -6.84 -14.46 -8.42
C GLY A 271 -5.69 -13.97 -9.31
N GLU A 272 -4.52 -14.60 -9.20
CA GLU A 272 -3.35 -14.27 -10.03
C GLU A 272 -3.57 -14.57 -11.50
N ILE A 273 -4.16 -15.74 -11.79
CA ILE A 273 -4.49 -16.12 -13.16
C ILE A 273 -5.50 -15.12 -13.74
N LEU A 274 -6.53 -14.76 -12.97
CA LEU A 274 -7.55 -13.81 -13.42
C LEU A 274 -6.97 -12.41 -13.68
N ALA A 275 -6.15 -11.90 -12.76
CA ALA A 275 -5.48 -10.62 -12.91
C ALA A 275 -4.57 -10.62 -14.15
N GLY A 276 -3.72 -11.64 -14.32
CA GLY A 276 -2.82 -11.74 -15.48
C GLY A 276 -3.54 -11.86 -16.83
N ARG A 277 -4.78 -12.38 -16.84
CA ARG A 277 -5.62 -12.48 -18.04
C ARG A 277 -6.35 -11.19 -18.39
N HIS A 278 -6.22 -10.12 -17.60
CA HIS A 278 -6.86 -8.84 -17.90
C HIS A 278 -6.48 -8.32 -19.29
N ASP A 279 -5.19 -8.37 -19.63
CA ASP A 279 -4.67 -7.92 -20.93
C ASP A 279 -5.19 -8.74 -22.13
N LEU A 280 -5.78 -9.92 -21.91
CA LEU A 280 -6.36 -10.78 -22.96
C LEU A 280 -7.82 -10.44 -23.29
N GLN A 281 -8.44 -9.53 -22.54
CA GLN A 281 -9.83 -9.16 -22.77
C GLN A 281 -9.98 -8.32 -24.04
N HIS A 282 -10.94 -8.69 -24.89
CA HIS A 282 -11.22 -7.99 -26.15
C HIS A 282 -11.65 -6.52 -25.96
N SER A 283 -12.44 -6.24 -24.92
CA SER A 283 -12.83 -4.89 -24.50
C SER A 283 -12.47 -4.73 -23.04
N ARG A 284 -11.99 -3.55 -22.62
CA ARG A 284 -11.50 -3.26 -21.26
C ARG A 284 -11.90 -1.86 -20.83
N ILE A 285 -12.34 -1.72 -19.58
CA ILE A 285 -12.66 -0.43 -18.95
C ILE A 285 -11.52 0.02 -18.04
N PHE A 286 -10.77 -0.93 -17.47
CA PHE A 286 -9.64 -0.65 -16.58
C PHE A 286 -8.29 -0.86 -17.26
N ASN A 287 -7.24 -0.31 -16.65
CA ASN A 287 -5.84 -0.40 -17.09
C ASN A 287 -4.99 -1.31 -16.19
N SER A 288 -5.61 -1.99 -15.23
CA SER A 288 -4.95 -3.00 -14.41
C SER A 288 -4.79 -4.27 -15.22
#